data_AF-A0A2M6XD87-F1
#
_entry.id   AF-A0A2M6XD87-F1
#
_cell.length_a   1.000
_cell.length_b   1.000
_cell.length_c   1.000
_cell.angle_alpha   90.00
_cell.angle_beta   90.00
_cell.angle_gamma   90.00
#
_symmetry.space_group_name_H-M   'P 1'
#
loop_
_entity.id
_entity.type
_entity.pdbx_description
1 polymer ?
#
loop_
_entity_poly.entity_id
_entity_poly.type
_entity_poly.pdbx_seq_one_letter_code
_entity_poly.pdbx_strand_id
1 'polypeptide(L)'
;MRQKGGLILPLIKTEFLDLASVADISADKAITIGRRAVWRDYVDFFVLLKGKYYGISEIINFAKKKFKGEFNEALFLQQLTYFKDVEEAPVEFIGKSYSASEIKLSLEKEVQSLVSKL
;
A
#
# COMPACT_ATOMS: atom_id res chain seq x y z
N MET A 1 -14.23 -11.00 1.71
CA MET A 1 -13.96 -10.81 3.16
C MET A 1 -13.71 -9.33 3.42
N ARG A 2 -14.60 -8.62 4.15
CA ARG A 2 -14.34 -7.24 4.59
C ARG A 2 -13.24 -7.27 5.67
N GLN A 3 -12.24 -6.39 5.57
CA GLN A 3 -11.22 -6.27 6.61
C GLN A 3 -11.84 -5.61 7.85
N LYS A 4 -11.53 -6.13 9.05
CA LYS A 4 -12.19 -5.76 10.31
C LYS A 4 -11.67 -4.46 10.95
N GLY A 5 -10.73 -3.75 10.34
CA GLY A 5 -10.18 -2.49 10.87
C GLY A 5 -11.14 -1.33 10.65
N GLY A 6 -11.63 -0.73 11.74
CA GLY A 6 -12.35 0.55 11.70
C GLY A 6 -11.44 1.70 11.24
N LEU A 7 -12.01 2.89 10.99
CA LEU A 7 -11.23 4.07 10.62
C LEU A 7 -10.36 4.54 11.79
N ILE A 8 -9.11 4.91 11.52
CA ILE A 8 -8.19 5.47 12.53
C ILE A 8 -8.15 7.00 12.54
N LEU A 9 -8.67 7.64 11.48
CA LEU A 9 -8.85 9.08 11.36
C LEU A 9 -10.31 9.42 10.99
N PRO A 10 -10.75 10.67 11.25
CA PRO A 10 -12.05 11.14 10.79
C PRO A 10 -12.19 11.04 9.27
N LEU A 11 -13.41 10.83 8.82
CA LEU A 11 -13.77 10.91 7.41
C LEU A 11 -13.49 12.32 6.86
N ILE A 12 -12.94 12.37 5.65
CA ILE A 12 -12.79 13.60 4.88
C ILE A 12 -14.15 13.93 4.29
N LYS A 13 -14.74 15.03 4.73
CA LYS A 13 -16.03 15.52 4.23
C LYS A 13 -15.87 16.01 2.78
N THR A 14 -16.78 15.56 1.91
CA THR A 14 -16.94 16.12 0.57
C THR A 14 -18.41 16.49 0.36
N GLU A 15 -18.72 17.10 -0.78
CA GLU A 15 -20.09 17.54 -1.10
C GLU A 15 -21.10 16.39 -1.17
N PHE A 16 -20.68 15.23 -1.67
CA PHE A 16 -21.59 14.11 -1.95
C PHE A 16 -21.29 12.84 -1.16
N LEU A 17 -20.03 12.60 -0.79
CA LEU A 17 -19.63 11.38 -0.11
C LEU A 17 -18.43 11.60 0.81
N ASP A 18 -18.57 11.17 2.05
CA ASP A 18 -17.46 11.12 2.99
C ASP A 18 -16.41 10.08 2.55
N LEU A 19 -15.15 10.50 2.50
CA LEU A 19 -14.04 9.65 2.07
C LEU A 19 -13.17 9.23 3.25
N ALA A 20 -12.62 8.01 3.19
CA ALA A 20 -11.59 7.60 4.12
C ALA A 20 -10.33 8.45 3.95
N SER A 21 -9.59 8.65 5.04
CA SER A 21 -8.32 9.36 5.00
C SER A 21 -7.29 8.60 4.16
N VAL A 22 -6.29 9.31 3.62
CA VAL A 22 -5.18 8.66 2.89
C VAL A 22 -4.41 7.68 3.80
N ALA A 23 -4.35 7.94 5.11
CA ALA A 23 -3.74 7.04 6.09
C ALA A 23 -4.54 5.75 6.28
N ASP A 24 -5.87 5.84 6.28
CA ASP A 24 -6.75 4.67 6.36
C ASP A 24 -6.68 3.82 5.09
N ILE A 25 -6.66 4.48 3.92
CA ILE A 25 -6.55 3.82 2.61
C ILE A 25 -5.19 3.14 2.47
N SER A 26 -4.11 3.80 2.91
CA SER A 26 -2.76 3.22 2.85
C SER A 26 -2.61 2.01 3.77
N ALA A 27 -3.19 2.06 4.97
CA ALA A 27 -3.25 0.92 5.88
C ALA A 27 -4.02 -0.26 5.28
N ASP A 28 -5.16 -0.01 4.64
CA ASP A 28 -5.97 -1.05 3.97
C ASP A 28 -5.19 -1.70 2.82
N LYS A 29 -4.43 -0.91 2.05
CA LYS A 29 -3.55 -1.45 0.99
C LYS A 29 -2.43 -2.29 1.58
N ALA A 30 -1.76 -1.82 2.64
CA ALA A 30 -0.64 -2.53 3.25
C ALA A 30 -1.04 -3.92 3.77
N ILE A 31 -2.13 -4.03 4.53
CA ILE A 31 -2.58 -5.35 5.01
C ILE A 31 -3.10 -6.24 3.88
N THR A 32 -3.67 -5.66 2.81
CA THR A 32 -4.11 -6.43 1.65
C THR A 32 -2.92 -7.08 0.96
N ILE A 33 -1.87 -6.31 0.67
CA ILE A 33 -0.65 -6.80 0.03
C ILE A 33 0.01 -7.88 0.88
N GLY A 34 0.09 -7.68 2.19
CA GLY A 34 0.60 -8.70 3.10
C GLY A 34 -0.21 -10.01 3.09
N ARG A 35 -1.46 -10.01 2.64
CA ARG A 35 -2.32 -11.20 2.65
C ARG A 35 -2.53 -11.84 1.28
N ARG A 36 -2.31 -11.10 0.18
CA ARG A 36 -2.50 -11.60 -1.17
C ARG A 36 -1.58 -10.90 -2.18
N ALA A 37 -1.17 -11.67 -3.17
CA ALA A 37 -0.34 -11.22 -4.29
C ALA A 37 -1.22 -10.90 -5.52
N VAL A 38 -1.87 -9.73 -5.55
CA VAL A 38 -2.71 -9.30 -6.70
C VAL A 38 -2.13 -8.02 -7.30
N TRP A 39 -1.79 -8.05 -8.59
CA TRP A 39 -1.06 -6.97 -9.27
C TRP A 39 -1.62 -5.56 -9.04
N ARG A 40 -2.94 -5.38 -9.14
CA ARG A 40 -3.58 -4.06 -8.93
C ARG A 40 -3.28 -3.45 -7.56
N ASP A 41 -3.13 -4.27 -6.51
CA ASP A 41 -2.86 -3.75 -5.17
C ASP A 41 -1.44 -3.16 -5.09
N TYR A 42 -0.47 -3.75 -5.80
CA TYR A 42 0.89 -3.21 -5.92
C TYR A 42 0.92 -1.91 -6.72
N VAL A 43 0.13 -1.84 -7.81
CA VAL A 43 0.04 -0.62 -8.62
C VAL A 43 -0.58 0.53 -7.81
N ASP A 44 -1.69 0.27 -7.12
CA ASP A 44 -2.33 1.26 -6.25
C ASP A 44 -1.38 1.74 -5.15
N PHE A 45 -0.62 0.82 -4.55
CA PHE A 45 0.33 1.15 -3.50
C PHE A 45 1.52 1.96 -4.03
N PHE A 46 2.03 1.61 -5.21
CA PHE A 46 3.06 2.40 -5.89
C PHE A 46 2.60 3.83 -6.17
N VAL A 47 1.38 4.01 -6.68
CA VAL A 47 0.80 5.35 -6.93
C VAL A 47 0.66 6.13 -5.64
N LEU A 48 0.21 5.47 -4.56
CA LEU A 48 0.12 6.08 -3.23
C LEU A 48 1.48 6.61 -2.75
N LEU A 49 2.54 5.80 -2.86
CA LEU A 49 3.90 6.22 -2.50
C LEU A 49 4.42 7.34 -3.41
N LYS A 50 4.15 7.29 -4.71
CA LYS A 50 4.51 8.36 -5.65
C LYS A 50 3.83 9.69 -5.32
N GLY A 51 2.63 9.66 -4.75
CA GLY A 51 1.94 10.84 -4.22
C GLY A 51 2.66 11.52 -3.05
N LYS A 52 3.63 10.85 -2.41
CA LYS A 52 4.44 11.36 -1.29
C LYS A 52 3.63 11.85 -0.08
N TYR A 53 2.42 11.30 0.12
CA TYR A 53 1.62 11.59 1.30
C TYR A 53 2.21 10.95 2.57
N TYR A 54 2.67 9.70 2.44
CA TYR A 54 3.26 8.92 3.53
C TYR A 54 4.33 7.96 2.99
N GLY A 55 5.39 7.75 3.75
CA GLY A 55 6.38 6.71 3.49
C GLY A 55 5.96 5.34 4.05
N ILE A 56 6.67 4.28 3.67
CA ILE A 56 6.38 2.91 4.10
C ILE A 56 6.35 2.77 5.64
N SER A 57 7.26 3.43 6.35
CA SER A 57 7.31 3.39 7.83
C SER A 57 6.04 3.97 8.49
N GLU A 58 5.54 5.10 7.98
CA GLU A 58 4.31 5.71 8.48
C GLU A 58 3.10 4.82 8.19
N ILE A 59 3.05 4.24 6.99
CA ILE A 59 1.98 3.32 6.58
C ILE A 59 1.97 2.06 7.45
N ILE A 60 3.13 1.50 7.79
CA ILE A 60 3.25 0.37 8.73
C ILE A 60 2.64 0.75 10.09
N ASN A 61 2.92 1.96 10.60
CA ASN A 61 2.37 2.42 11.86
C ASN A 61 0.84 2.59 11.79
N PHE A 62 0.30 3.10 10.68
CA PHE A 62 -1.16 3.16 10.47
C PHE A 62 -1.78 1.77 10.42
N ALA A 63 -1.18 0.83 9.70
CA ALA A 63 -1.67 -0.55 9.60
C ALA A 63 -1.63 -1.27 10.95
N LYS A 64 -0.54 -1.13 11.71
CA LYS A 64 -0.43 -1.62 13.10
C LYS A 64 -1.51 -1.02 14.00
N LYS A 65 -1.77 0.29 13.90
CA LYS A 65 -2.83 0.95 14.70
C LYS A 65 -4.22 0.45 14.31
N LYS A 66 -4.49 0.31 13.01
CA LYS A 66 -5.81 -0.03 12.46
C LYS A 66 -6.18 -1.50 12.67
N PHE A 67 -5.22 -2.39 12.47
CA PHE A 67 -5.45 -3.84 12.47
C PHE A 67 -4.81 -4.56 13.66
N LYS A 68 -4.01 -3.87 14.49
CA LYS A 68 -3.38 -4.44 15.68
C LYS A 68 -2.62 -5.73 15.32
N GLY A 69 -2.86 -6.82 16.04
CA GLY A 69 -2.21 -8.11 15.80
C GLY A 69 -2.54 -8.79 14.47
N GLU A 70 -3.48 -8.25 13.68
CA GLU A 70 -3.82 -8.80 12.36
C GLU A 70 -2.87 -8.36 11.24
N PHE A 71 -2.08 -7.29 11.45
CA PHE A 71 -1.11 -6.80 10.47
C PHE A 71 0.27 -7.37 10.77
N ASN A 72 0.85 -8.06 9.79
CA ASN A 72 2.20 -8.59 9.84
C ASN A 72 3.11 -7.74 8.93
N GLU A 73 3.95 -6.92 9.56
CA GLU A 73 4.90 -6.03 8.87
C GLU A 73 5.91 -6.79 8.01
N ALA A 74 6.49 -7.88 8.53
CA ALA A 74 7.48 -8.67 7.81
C ALA A 74 6.88 -9.27 6.53
N LEU A 75 5.66 -9.80 6.62
CA LEU A 75 4.94 -10.35 5.48
C LEU A 75 4.62 -9.27 4.44
N PHE A 76 4.18 -8.10 4.88
CA PHE A 76 3.94 -6.95 4.00
C PHE A 76 5.22 -6.52 3.25
N LEU A 77 6.33 -6.33 3.96
CA LEU A 77 7.61 -5.93 3.36
C LEU A 77 8.16 -7.00 2.41
N GLN A 78 8.04 -8.28 2.77
CA GLN A 78 8.44 -9.40 1.90
C GLN A 78 7.64 -9.39 0.58
N GLN A 79 6.33 -9.12 0.64
CA GLN A 79 5.51 -9.06 -0.56
C GLN A 79 5.92 -7.90 -1.50
N LEU A 80 6.47 -6.81 -0.97
CA LEU A 80 6.97 -5.68 -1.77
C LEU A 80 8.34 -5.93 -2.44
N THR A 81 9.01 -7.05 -2.13
CA THR A 81 10.31 -7.41 -2.70
C THR A 81 10.33 -8.76 -3.41
N TYR A 82 9.21 -9.49 -3.41
CA TYR A 82 9.09 -10.80 -4.03
C TYR A 82 7.86 -10.88 -4.95
N PHE A 83 8.08 -10.68 -6.25
CA PHE A 83 7.00 -10.61 -7.25
C PHE A 83 6.82 -11.88 -8.09
N LYS A 84 7.54 -12.97 -7.79
CA LYS A 84 7.57 -14.16 -8.65
C LYS A 84 6.17 -14.76 -8.87
N ASP A 85 5.34 -14.72 -7.83
CA ASP A 85 3.99 -15.30 -7.83
C ASP A 85 2.90 -14.25 -8.13
N VAL A 86 3.27 -13.05 -8.58
CA VAL A 86 2.34 -11.97 -8.93
C VAL A 86 2.12 -11.97 -10.43
N GLU A 87 0.94 -12.41 -10.86
CA GLU A 87 0.53 -12.32 -12.27
C GLU A 87 0.26 -10.87 -12.65
N GLU A 88 1.03 -10.35 -13.60
CA GLU A 88 0.85 -9.01 -14.16
C GLU A 88 -0.45 -8.93 -14.96
N ALA A 89 -1.16 -7.82 -14.80
CA ALA A 89 -2.39 -7.53 -15.53
C ALA A 89 -2.30 -6.14 -16.18
N PRO A 90 -2.97 -5.91 -17.33
CA PRO A 90 -3.07 -4.58 -17.93
C PRO A 90 -3.63 -3.56 -16.94
N VAL A 91 -3.03 -2.36 -16.92
CA VAL A 91 -3.52 -1.23 -16.13
C VAL A 91 -3.55 0.01 -17.00
N GLU A 92 -4.71 0.68 -16.99
CA GLU A 92 -4.87 1.99 -17.60
C GLU A 92 -4.59 3.07 -16.56
N PHE A 93 -3.60 3.92 -16.83
CA PHE A 93 -3.25 5.03 -15.97
C PHE A 93 -3.89 6.33 -16.46
N ILE A 94 -4.32 7.16 -15.52
CA ILE A 94 -4.69 8.55 -15.82
C ILE A 94 -3.40 9.37 -15.83
N GLY A 95 -3.03 9.91 -17.00
CA GLY A 95 -1.82 10.71 -17.17
C GLY A 95 -0.60 9.85 -17.47
N LYS A 96 0.38 9.83 -16.56
CA LYS A 96 1.64 9.10 -16.77
C LYS A 96 1.44 7.59 -16.58
N SER A 97 1.84 6.82 -17.59
CA SER A 97 1.90 5.36 -17.52
C SER A 97 3.19 4.86 -16.87
N TYR A 98 3.12 3.70 -16.24
CA TYR A 98 4.27 3.01 -15.64
C TYR A 98 4.30 1.55 -16.09
N SER A 99 5.48 1.07 -16.46
CA SER A 99 5.70 -0.35 -16.72
C SER A 99 5.75 -1.15 -15.42
N ALA A 100 5.46 -2.45 -15.52
CA ALA A 100 5.53 -3.34 -14.37
C ALA A 100 6.93 -3.35 -13.73
N SER A 101 7.98 -3.34 -14.54
CA SER A 101 9.37 -3.28 -14.07
C SER A 101 9.67 -2.00 -13.29
N GLU A 102 9.19 -0.84 -13.74
CA GLU A 102 9.35 0.42 -13.00
C GLU A 102 8.67 0.38 -11.64
N ILE A 103 7.46 -0.18 -11.57
CA ILE A 103 6.70 -0.32 -10.33
C ILE A 103 7.45 -1.22 -9.35
N LYS A 104 7.83 -2.44 -9.78
CA LYS A 104 8.54 -3.43 -8.95
C LYS A 104 9.85 -2.86 -8.41
N LEU A 105 10.69 -2.29 -9.28
CA LEU A 105 11.96 -1.67 -8.90
C LEU A 105 11.78 -0.49 -7.94
N SER A 106 10.72 0.30 -8.10
CA SER A 106 10.45 1.41 -7.18
C SER A 106 10.07 0.89 -5.80
N LEU A 107 9.21 -0.12 -5.71
CA LEU A 107 8.79 -0.71 -4.43
C LEU A 107 9.97 -1.37 -3.69
N GLU A 108 10.80 -2.12 -4.41
CA GLU A 108 12.03 -2.72 -3.85
C GLU A 108 12.97 -1.65 -3.29
N LYS A 109 13.18 -0.55 -4.02
CA LYS A 109 14.03 0.56 -3.58
C LYS A 109 13.51 1.25 -2.32
N GLU A 110 12.19 1.45 -2.21
CA GLU A 110 11.59 2.04 -1.02
C GLU A 110 11.80 1.14 0.21
N VAL A 111 11.67 -0.19 0.05
CA VAL A 111 11.95 -1.16 1.13
C VAL A 111 13.44 -1.18 1.48
N GLN A 112 14.34 -1.22 0.49
CA GLN A 112 15.79 -1.18 0.73
C GLN A 112 16.21 0.10 1.46
N SER A 113 15.66 1.25 1.06
CA SER A 113 15.94 2.54 1.71
C SER A 113 15.44 2.58 3.16
N LEU A 114 14.33 1.89 3.46
CA LEU A 114 13.84 1.75 4.82
C LEU A 114 14.81 0.91 5.67
N VAL A 115 15.23 -0.26 5.16
CA VAL A 115 16.12 -1.18 5.89
C VAL A 115 17.51 -0.57 6.10
N SER A 116 18.04 0.19 5.15
CA SER A 116 19.35 0.84 5.28
C SER A 116 19.39 1.99 6.30
N LYS A 117 18.23 2.45 6.79
CA LYS A 117 18.09 3.54 7.76
C LYS A 117 17.84 3.04 9.19
N LEU A 118 17.69 1.73 9.37
CA LEU A 118 17.62 1.04 10.66
C LEU A 118 19.03 0.73 11.17
#